data_AF-A0A2D6RG98-F1
#
_entry.id   AF-A0A2D6RG98-F1
#
_cell.length_a   1.000
_cell.length_b   1.000
_cell.length_c   1.000
_cell.angle_alpha   90.00
_cell.angle_beta   90.00
_cell.angle_gamma   90.00
#
_symmetry.space_group_name_H-M   'P 1'
#
loop_
_entity.id
_entity.type
_entity.pdbx_description
1 polymer ?
#
loop_
_entity_poly.entity_id
_entity_poly.type
_entity_poly.pdbx_seq_one_letter_code
_entity_poly.pdbx_strand_id
1 'polypeptide(L)'
;MSENFLRICRGDNRVAIVFVHGLFGDYRKTWENFPLFICQDTELAHCDVICWSYPTKLINKRFFMTKLPDIASVASALHSELNNPEIAKSYSELILVGHSMGGLVVRSMITQALEKAEPDYSVVSRVKRVMLYASPSAGVDVPRVARVHKQINQLNFSNEFITKLNDSWNSRVLNMREQDEEVSGKAYIHTTALVGIEDDIVQAESASGMAHDVEDIPGDHLEVVKPKSTAATSFQKLKEVILSATSPQLLLTNEKIAEVNKQIVEEAEEYVFCVGSRSADQNYLDAIAQKLAKDNIKVYRALLSKPTNSVLVDHLLELFSSEPDNQAKPAHKRNLHVGAYVDASKQMEIALCGNESRALVVLPSRKGIGTFDTAIVFSNSGFVNDYFNYTKQLIEAGTKFKNAEEFKSWHQ
;
A
#
# COMPACT_ATOMS: atom_id res chain seq x y z
N MET A 1 17.67 -10.37 16.63
CA MET A 1 17.05 -9.02 16.70
C MET A 1 17.77 -8.19 17.75
N SER A 2 18.12 -6.94 17.45
CA SER A 2 18.79 -6.02 18.38
C SER A 2 17.88 -5.62 19.54
N GLU A 3 18.44 -5.24 20.69
CA GLU A 3 17.66 -4.76 21.87
C GLU A 3 16.78 -3.53 21.57
N ASN A 4 17.07 -2.82 20.47
CA ASN A 4 16.38 -1.61 20.05
C ASN A 4 15.11 -1.87 19.22
N PHE A 5 14.97 -3.04 18.60
CA PHE A 5 13.79 -3.47 17.86
C PHE A 5 12.94 -4.37 18.75
N LEU A 6 11.85 -3.84 19.33
CA LEU A 6 10.82 -4.71 19.90
C LEU A 6 9.79 -5.05 18.82
N ARG A 7 9.77 -6.32 18.42
CA ARG A 7 8.65 -6.88 17.65
C ARG A 7 7.50 -7.19 18.59
N ILE A 8 6.40 -6.44 18.44
CA ILE A 8 5.20 -6.57 19.28
C ILE A 8 4.35 -7.75 18.82
N CYS A 9 4.27 -7.98 17.51
CA CYS A 9 3.49 -9.07 16.93
C CYS A 9 4.32 -9.92 15.99
N ARG A 10 4.11 -11.23 16.10
CA ARG A 10 4.90 -12.27 15.46
C ARG A 10 3.97 -13.12 14.60
N GLY A 11 3.77 -12.72 13.35
CA GLY A 11 3.36 -13.60 12.27
C GLY A 11 4.55 -13.88 11.35
N ASP A 12 4.56 -14.96 10.58
CA ASP A 12 5.53 -15.13 9.48
C ASP A 12 5.16 -14.27 8.27
N ASN A 13 4.80 -13.01 8.56
CA ASN A 13 4.31 -12.02 7.63
C ASN A 13 5.46 -11.32 6.91
N ARG A 14 5.19 -10.91 5.66
CA ARG A 14 6.16 -10.23 4.78
C ARG A 14 6.14 -8.71 4.88
N VAL A 15 5.14 -8.18 5.58
CA VAL A 15 4.89 -6.75 5.79
C VAL A 15 5.20 -6.39 7.23
N ALA A 16 5.97 -5.33 7.47
CA ALA A 16 6.17 -4.76 8.79
C ALA A 16 5.78 -3.29 8.87
N ILE A 17 5.05 -2.95 9.93
CA ILE A 17 4.75 -1.57 10.33
C ILE A 17 5.76 -1.18 11.39
N VAL A 18 6.64 -0.24 11.06
CA VAL A 18 7.77 0.18 11.89
C VAL A 18 7.48 1.53 12.53
N PHE A 19 7.25 1.53 13.83
CA PHE A 19 7.02 2.71 14.64
C PHE A 19 8.34 3.32 15.14
N VAL A 20 8.53 4.60 14.86
CA VAL A 20 9.71 5.39 15.23
C VAL A 20 9.28 6.55 16.14
N HIS A 21 9.60 6.46 17.42
CA HIS A 21 9.14 7.41 18.44
C HIS A 21 9.85 8.79 18.34
N GLY A 22 9.25 9.81 18.97
CA GLY A 22 9.81 11.17 19.10
C GLY A 22 10.75 11.38 20.29
N LEU A 23 11.02 12.64 20.60
CA LEU A 23 11.88 13.06 21.72
C LEU A 23 11.30 12.70 23.09
N PHE A 24 12.17 12.50 24.08
CA PHE A 24 11.86 12.25 25.50
C PHE A 24 10.98 11.04 25.83
N GLY A 25 10.54 10.29 24.83
CA GLY A 25 9.83 9.03 24.96
C GLY A 25 10.74 7.81 24.88
N ASP A 26 10.11 6.66 25.04
CA ASP A 26 10.52 5.40 24.45
C ASP A 26 9.28 4.82 23.75
N TYR A 27 9.45 3.78 22.94
CA TYR A 27 8.33 3.23 22.17
C TYR A 27 7.09 2.91 23.01
N ARG A 28 7.25 2.48 24.28
CA ARG A 28 6.13 2.13 25.15
C ARG A 28 5.33 3.37 25.54
N LYS A 29 6.03 4.44 25.94
CA LYS A 29 5.39 5.69 26.38
C LYS A 29 4.80 6.51 25.24
N THR A 30 5.41 6.45 24.06
CA THR A 30 4.95 7.20 22.90
C THR A 30 3.70 6.55 22.32
N TRP A 31 3.74 5.24 22.05
CA TRP A 31 2.71 4.57 21.26
C TRP A 31 1.63 3.90 22.09
N GLU A 32 1.87 3.63 23.38
CA GLU A 32 0.93 2.95 24.28
C GLU A 32 0.26 1.73 23.62
N ASN A 33 -1.08 1.76 23.47
CA ASN A 33 -1.86 0.66 22.88
C ASN A 33 -1.97 0.73 21.35
N PHE A 34 -1.47 1.78 20.70
CA PHE A 34 -1.58 1.93 19.24
C PHE A 34 -1.03 0.69 18.49
N PRO A 35 0.18 0.18 18.81
CA PRO A 35 0.71 -1.00 18.14
C PRO A 35 -0.13 -2.25 18.41
N LEU A 36 -0.74 -2.35 19.61
CA LEU A 36 -1.58 -3.49 19.99
C LEU A 36 -2.92 -3.50 19.24
N PHE A 37 -3.50 -2.33 18.97
CA PHE A 37 -4.71 -2.24 18.17
C PHE A 37 -4.50 -2.77 16.75
N ILE A 38 -3.32 -2.55 16.15
CA ILE A 38 -3.00 -3.11 14.83
C ILE A 38 -2.96 -4.63 14.91
N CYS A 39 -2.29 -5.16 15.93
CA CYS A 39 -2.17 -6.60 16.13
C CYS A 39 -3.49 -7.33 16.39
N GLN A 40 -4.48 -6.62 16.93
CA GLN A 40 -5.80 -7.16 17.25
C GLN A 40 -6.79 -6.98 16.09
N ASP A 41 -6.44 -6.17 15.09
CA ASP A 41 -7.31 -5.91 13.93
C ASP A 41 -7.16 -7.04 12.90
N THR A 42 -8.26 -7.74 12.64
CA THR A 42 -8.26 -8.90 11.72
C THR A 42 -7.95 -8.53 10.28
N GLU A 43 -8.22 -7.28 9.86
CA GLU A 43 -7.91 -6.82 8.51
C GLU A 43 -6.41 -6.48 8.35
N LEU A 44 -5.68 -6.36 9.46
CA LEU A 44 -4.24 -6.09 9.50
C LEU A 44 -3.42 -7.31 9.93
N ALA A 45 -4.03 -8.50 9.98
CA ALA A 45 -3.39 -9.74 10.46
C ALA A 45 -2.20 -10.20 9.58
N HIS A 46 -2.10 -9.72 8.34
CA HIS A 46 -0.98 -9.96 7.43
C HIS A 46 0.22 -9.03 7.68
N CYS A 47 0.14 -8.14 8.66
CA CYS A 47 1.20 -7.22 9.04
C CYS A 47 1.82 -7.62 10.38
N ASP A 48 3.14 -7.51 10.47
CA ASP A 48 3.83 -7.48 11.76
C ASP A 48 3.99 -6.05 12.26
N VAL A 49 4.10 -5.91 13.58
CA VAL A 49 4.33 -4.61 14.21
C VAL A 49 5.67 -4.60 14.92
N ILE A 50 6.47 -3.60 14.56
CA ILE A 50 7.80 -3.37 15.08
C ILE A 50 7.84 -1.98 15.69
N CYS A 51 8.29 -1.89 16.93
CA CYS A 51 8.63 -0.65 17.57
C CYS A 51 10.14 -0.53 17.68
N TRP A 52 10.70 0.48 17.01
CA TRP A 52 12.12 0.80 17.14
C TRP A 52 12.33 1.86 18.20
N SER A 53 13.41 1.73 18.97
CA SER A 53 13.82 2.72 19.95
C SER A 53 15.26 3.13 19.84
N TYR A 54 15.50 4.38 20.20
CA TYR A 54 16.82 4.99 20.19
C TYR A 54 16.97 5.96 21.37
N PRO A 55 18.20 6.27 21.80
CA PRO A 55 18.42 7.12 22.97
C PRO A 55 17.90 8.57 22.76
N THR A 56 16.90 8.96 23.55
CA THR A 56 16.33 10.33 23.58
C THR A 56 16.10 10.87 25.01
N LYS A 57 16.44 10.11 26.06
CA LYS A 57 16.20 10.47 27.47
C LYS A 57 17.17 11.57 27.94
N LEU A 58 16.64 12.55 28.67
CA LEU A 58 17.36 13.74 29.18
C LEU A 58 18.32 13.50 30.36
N ILE A 59 18.33 12.33 31.00
CA ILE A 59 18.98 12.18 32.30
C ILE A 59 19.77 10.87 32.40
N ASN A 60 21.10 10.98 32.36
CA ASN A 60 22.00 10.03 33.00
C ASN A 60 22.53 10.69 34.27
N LYS A 61 21.79 10.56 35.38
CA LYS A 61 22.06 11.26 36.66
C LYS A 61 23.30 10.72 37.40
N ARG A 62 24.18 9.96 36.77
CA ARG A 62 25.30 9.30 37.45
C ARG A 62 26.63 9.22 36.69
N PHE A 63 26.74 9.72 35.46
CA PHE A 63 28.02 9.76 34.76
C PHE A 63 28.10 10.96 33.82
N PHE A 64 29.28 11.60 33.80
CA PHE A 64 29.61 12.74 32.96
C PHE A 64 29.27 12.48 31.47
N MET A 65 28.52 13.42 30.87
CA MET A 65 28.27 13.62 29.43
C MET A 65 28.19 12.37 28.52
N THR A 66 27.03 11.70 28.48
CA THR A 66 26.68 10.90 27.30
C THR A 66 26.25 11.83 26.16
N LYS A 67 27.07 11.94 25.10
CA LYS A 67 26.76 12.70 23.88
C LYS A 67 25.51 12.09 23.23
N LEU A 68 24.39 12.81 23.22
CA LEU A 68 23.20 12.40 22.46
C LEU A 68 23.50 12.48 20.96
N PRO A 69 23.10 11.45 20.18
CA PRO A 69 23.30 11.43 18.74
C PRO A 69 22.42 12.50 18.07
N ASP A 70 22.93 13.10 16.99
CA ASP A 70 22.11 13.93 16.10
C ASP A 70 21.13 13.07 15.29
N ILE A 71 20.11 13.72 14.70
CA ILE A 71 19.05 13.04 13.93
C ILE A 71 19.64 12.21 12.78
N ALA A 72 20.68 12.71 12.10
CA ALA A 72 21.33 12.01 10.99
C ALA A 72 21.98 10.69 11.44
N SER A 73 22.65 10.69 12.60
CA SER A 73 23.24 9.48 13.20
C SER A 73 22.17 8.48 13.62
N VAL A 74 21.05 8.96 14.19
CA VAL A 74 19.89 8.11 14.53
C VAL A 74 19.30 7.48 13.26
N ALA A 75 19.15 8.25 12.19
CA ALA A 75 18.68 7.76 10.89
C ALA A 75 19.62 6.69 10.28
N SER A 76 20.94 6.89 10.38
CA SER A 76 21.93 5.87 9.98
C SER A 76 21.80 4.57 10.81
N ALA A 77 21.48 4.68 12.10
CA ALA A 77 21.23 3.51 12.94
C ALA A 77 19.95 2.77 12.52
N LEU A 78 18.85 3.50 12.27
CA LEU A 78 17.60 2.91 11.75
C LEU A 78 17.84 2.19 10.42
N HIS A 79 18.58 2.82 9.49
CA HIS A 79 18.96 2.21 8.21
C HIS A 79 19.70 0.87 8.42
N SER A 80 20.70 0.87 9.29
CA SER A 80 21.52 -0.32 9.56
C SER A 80 20.70 -1.47 10.15
N GLU A 81 19.75 -1.15 11.05
CA GLU A 81 18.87 -2.13 11.66
C GLU A 81 17.84 -2.69 10.67
N LEU A 82 17.24 -1.84 9.81
CA LEU A 82 16.31 -2.31 8.77
C LEU A 82 17.00 -3.17 7.70
N ASN A 83 18.31 -2.97 7.49
CA ASN A 83 19.16 -3.80 6.64
C ASN A 83 19.82 -4.97 7.36
N ASN A 84 19.54 -5.16 8.65
CA ASN A 84 19.96 -6.39 9.33
C ASN A 84 19.42 -7.60 8.55
N PRO A 85 20.24 -8.62 8.23
CA PRO A 85 19.81 -9.76 7.42
C PRO A 85 18.54 -10.46 7.92
N GLU A 86 18.29 -10.50 9.23
CA GLU A 86 17.05 -11.05 9.79
C GLU A 86 15.83 -10.24 9.36
N ILE A 87 15.91 -8.90 9.47
CA ILE A 87 14.82 -7.98 9.13
C ILE A 87 14.66 -7.89 7.60
N ALA A 88 15.77 -7.73 6.89
CA ALA A 88 15.80 -7.61 5.42
C ALA A 88 15.24 -8.84 4.71
N LYS A 89 15.52 -10.05 5.21
CA LYS A 89 14.97 -11.28 4.65
C LYS A 89 13.51 -11.51 5.03
N SER A 90 13.11 -11.11 6.24
CA SER A 90 11.74 -11.33 6.73
C SER A 90 10.74 -10.41 6.05
N TYR A 91 11.08 -9.14 5.88
CA TYR A 91 10.15 -8.11 5.43
C TYR A 91 10.54 -7.55 4.07
N SER A 92 9.72 -7.87 3.07
CA SER A 92 9.80 -7.27 1.73
C SER A 92 9.06 -5.94 1.63
N GLU A 93 8.14 -5.66 2.56
CA GLU A 93 7.37 -4.42 2.58
C GLU A 93 7.40 -3.78 3.96
N LEU A 94 7.61 -2.46 3.99
CA LEU A 94 7.72 -1.64 5.18
C LEU A 94 6.74 -0.47 5.10
N ILE A 95 6.01 -0.24 6.18
CA ILE A 95 5.28 1.01 6.43
C ILE A 95 5.97 1.70 7.59
N LEU A 96 6.48 2.90 7.37
CA LEU A 96 7.21 3.64 8.39
C LEU A 96 6.29 4.67 9.04
N VAL A 97 6.14 4.58 10.35
CA VAL A 97 5.29 5.49 11.14
C VAL A 97 6.16 6.29 12.10
N GLY A 98 6.32 7.57 11.82
CA GLY A 98 7.12 8.49 12.62
C GLY A 98 6.24 9.42 13.45
N HIS A 99 6.59 9.61 14.72
CA HIS A 99 6.00 10.64 15.57
C HIS A 99 7.00 11.76 15.85
N SER A 100 6.60 13.02 15.71
CA SER A 100 7.45 14.18 16.06
C SER A 100 8.84 14.05 15.41
N MET A 101 9.92 14.09 16.19
CA MET A 101 11.28 13.88 15.68
C MET A 101 11.48 12.54 14.95
N GLY A 102 10.73 11.49 15.30
CA GLY A 102 10.79 10.20 14.63
C GLY A 102 10.45 10.27 13.14
N GLY A 103 9.57 11.21 12.74
CA GLY A 103 9.30 11.48 11.32
C GLY A 103 10.51 12.05 10.58
N LEU A 104 11.29 12.92 11.23
CA LEU A 104 12.53 13.44 10.66
C LEU A 104 13.62 12.38 10.54
N VAL A 105 13.67 11.45 11.51
CA VAL A 105 14.57 10.29 11.45
C VAL A 105 14.24 9.43 10.23
N VAL A 106 12.96 9.12 10.00
CA VAL A 106 12.51 8.33 8.83
C VAL A 106 12.88 9.04 7.53
N ARG A 107 12.55 10.33 7.40
CA ARG A 107 12.89 11.12 6.20
C ARG A 107 14.39 11.17 5.97
N SER A 108 15.18 11.43 7.01
CA SER A 108 16.63 11.52 6.93
C SER A 108 17.27 10.17 6.56
N MET A 109 16.69 9.06 7.01
CA MET A 109 17.16 7.72 6.64
C MET A 109 17.02 7.48 5.14
N ILE A 110 15.85 7.83 4.59
CA ILE A 110 15.56 7.67 3.16
C ILE A 110 16.43 8.61 2.32
N THR A 111 16.53 9.89 2.67
CA THR A 111 17.34 10.84 1.88
C THR A 111 18.81 10.48 1.90
N GLN A 112 19.37 10.11 3.07
CA GLN A 112 20.76 9.67 3.16
C GLN A 112 21.04 8.44 2.28
N ALA A 113 20.10 7.49 2.19
CA ALA A 113 20.24 6.33 1.32
C ALA A 113 20.25 6.71 -0.17
N LEU A 114 19.38 7.63 -0.57
CA LEU A 114 19.26 8.13 -1.95
C LEU A 114 20.40 9.09 -2.36
N GLU A 115 21.08 9.71 -1.40
CA GLU A 115 22.13 10.71 -1.63
C GLU A 115 23.54 10.15 -1.78
N LYS A 116 23.73 8.86 -1.47
CA LYS A 116 25.02 8.20 -1.68
C LYS A 116 25.43 8.30 -3.16
N ALA A 117 26.74 8.32 -3.40
CA ALA A 117 27.29 8.29 -4.76
C ALA A 117 26.75 7.11 -5.57
N GLU A 118 26.57 5.96 -4.90
CA GLU A 118 25.76 4.84 -5.35
C GLU A 118 24.53 4.74 -4.44
N PRO A 119 23.34 5.17 -4.91
CA PRO A 119 22.12 5.16 -4.10
C PRO A 119 21.78 3.76 -3.57
N ASP A 120 21.42 3.70 -2.29
CA ASP A 120 21.16 2.45 -1.59
C ASP A 120 19.67 2.15 -1.51
N TYR A 121 19.18 1.35 -2.46
CA TYR A 121 17.76 1.00 -2.56
C TYR A 121 17.34 -0.18 -1.67
N SER A 122 18.25 -0.74 -0.87
CA SER A 122 17.99 -1.95 -0.06
C SER A 122 16.87 -1.79 0.98
N VAL A 123 16.76 -0.61 1.61
CA VAL A 123 15.61 -0.25 2.45
C VAL A 123 14.55 0.47 1.62
N VAL A 124 14.97 1.41 0.77
CA VAL A 124 14.06 2.35 0.08
C VAL A 124 13.02 1.62 -0.77
N SER A 125 13.43 0.61 -1.54
CA SER A 125 12.51 -0.18 -2.39
C SER A 125 11.44 -0.97 -1.61
N ARG A 126 11.69 -1.21 -0.32
CA ARG A 126 10.75 -1.90 0.58
C ARG A 126 9.76 -0.96 1.23
N VAL A 127 10.04 0.35 1.30
CA VAL A 127 9.15 1.32 1.93
C VAL A 127 7.96 1.61 1.01
N LYS A 128 6.78 1.13 1.40
CA LYS A 128 5.54 1.34 0.64
C LYS A 128 4.86 2.65 0.99
N ARG A 129 4.89 3.04 2.27
CA ARG A 129 4.28 4.26 2.78
C ARG A 129 5.07 4.83 3.95
N VAL A 130 4.97 6.15 4.11
CA VAL A 130 5.43 6.87 5.30
C VAL A 130 4.26 7.63 5.90
N MET A 131 4.07 7.52 7.21
CA MET A 131 3.08 8.29 7.95
C MET A 131 3.78 9.14 9.02
N LEU A 132 3.50 10.43 9.00
CA LEU A 132 4.15 11.44 9.84
C LEU A 132 3.13 12.05 10.80
N TYR A 133 3.12 11.59 12.05
CA TYR A 133 2.26 12.12 13.10
C TYR A 133 2.95 13.29 13.79
N ALA A 134 2.33 14.48 13.76
CA ALA A 134 2.82 15.69 14.42
C ALA A 134 4.33 15.92 14.20
N SER A 135 4.83 15.62 13.00
CA SER A 135 6.27 15.67 12.71
C SER A 135 6.64 17.06 12.21
N PRO A 136 7.60 17.76 12.82
CA PRO A 136 7.93 19.14 12.46
C PRO A 136 8.78 19.20 11.19
N SER A 137 8.17 18.89 10.05
CA SER A 137 8.84 18.75 8.78
C SER A 137 9.45 20.05 8.27
N ALA A 138 8.87 21.21 8.57
CA ALA A 138 9.51 22.52 8.35
C ALA A 138 10.32 23.03 9.56
N GLY A 139 10.44 22.24 10.63
CA GLY A 139 11.00 22.66 11.91
C GLY A 139 9.99 23.41 12.80
N VAL A 140 10.35 23.67 14.05
CA VAL A 140 9.55 24.45 15.01
C VAL A 140 10.34 25.62 15.56
N ASP A 141 9.65 26.64 16.08
CA ASP A 141 10.29 27.71 16.81
C ASP A 141 10.71 27.23 18.20
N VAL A 142 12.01 27.00 18.38
CA VAL A 142 12.57 26.46 19.62
C VAL A 142 13.08 27.58 20.53
N PRO A 143 12.60 27.68 21.79
CA PRO A 143 13.12 28.62 22.79
C PRO A 143 14.64 28.48 23.00
N ARG A 144 15.36 29.61 23.13
CA ARG A 144 16.84 29.62 23.23
C ARG A 144 17.40 28.72 24.33
N VAL A 145 16.71 28.58 25.46
CA VAL A 145 17.11 27.73 26.59
C VAL A 145 17.07 26.23 26.29
N ALA A 146 16.24 25.81 25.33
CA ALA A 146 16.12 24.41 24.90
C ALA A 146 17.16 24.04 23.82
N ARG A 147 17.84 25.02 23.21
CA ARG A 147 18.83 24.83 22.13
C ARG A 147 20.15 24.21 22.60
N VAL A 148 20.39 24.09 23.91
CA VAL A 148 21.56 23.38 24.45
C VAL A 148 21.53 21.88 24.15
N HIS A 149 20.35 21.34 23.81
CA HIS A 149 20.16 19.94 23.46
C HIS A 149 20.25 19.76 21.94
N LYS A 150 21.22 18.96 21.45
CA LYS A 150 21.51 18.81 20.01
C LYS A 150 20.29 18.48 19.17
N GLN A 151 19.49 17.50 19.58
CA GLN A 151 18.30 17.09 18.84
C GLN A 151 17.22 18.19 18.84
N ILE A 152 17.03 18.92 19.95
CA ILE A 152 16.06 20.03 20.00
C ILE A 152 16.54 21.20 19.15
N ASN A 153 17.85 21.48 19.16
CA ASN A 153 18.43 22.51 18.30
C ASN A 153 18.30 22.17 16.81
N GLN A 154 18.33 20.88 16.44
CA GLN A 154 18.07 20.42 15.08
C GLN A 154 16.61 20.53 14.67
N LEU A 155 15.66 20.56 15.62
CA LEU A 155 14.25 20.82 15.31
C LEU A 155 13.96 22.29 15.01
N ASN A 156 14.89 23.20 15.30
CA ASN A 156 14.68 24.62 15.06
C ASN A 156 14.52 24.90 13.55
N PHE A 157 13.47 25.61 13.15
CA PHE A 157 13.21 26.05 11.76
C PHE A 157 14.44 26.69 11.10
N SER A 158 15.27 27.39 11.87
CA SER A 158 16.49 28.05 11.39
C SER A 158 17.73 27.13 11.31
N ASN A 159 17.57 25.81 11.42
CA ASN A 159 18.69 24.86 11.42
C ASN A 159 19.03 24.37 10.01
N GLU A 160 20.31 24.43 9.63
CA GLU A 160 20.83 23.93 8.34
C GLU A 160 20.43 22.48 8.06
N PHE A 161 20.27 21.65 9.10
CA PHE A 161 19.81 20.26 8.96
C PHE A 161 18.39 20.18 8.37
N ILE A 162 17.44 20.97 8.89
CA ILE A 162 16.03 20.94 8.42
C ILE A 162 15.94 21.45 7.00
N THR A 163 16.62 22.56 6.69
CA THR A 163 16.67 23.11 5.33
C THR A 163 17.21 22.07 4.34
N LYS A 164 18.37 21.48 4.62
CA LYS A 164 18.94 20.43 3.76
C LYS A 164 18.02 19.22 3.64
N LEU A 165 17.46 18.75 4.75
CA LEU A 165 16.55 17.60 4.72
C LEU A 165 15.32 17.87 3.85
N ASN A 166 14.76 19.09 3.90
CA ASN A 166 13.62 19.47 3.08
C ASN A 166 13.99 19.57 1.61
N ASP A 167 15.12 20.19 1.27
CA ASP A 167 15.59 20.28 -0.12
C ASP A 167 15.83 18.87 -0.72
N SER A 168 16.48 18.00 0.05
CA SER A 168 16.73 16.61 -0.34
C SER A 168 15.44 15.80 -0.48
N TRP A 169 14.54 15.91 0.48
CA TRP A 169 13.25 15.21 0.45
C TRP A 169 12.40 15.65 -0.73
N ASN A 170 12.32 16.97 -0.98
CA ASN A 170 11.57 17.53 -2.09
C ASN A 170 12.11 17.05 -3.43
N SER A 171 13.43 17.17 -3.64
CA SER A 171 14.05 16.85 -4.93
C SER A 171 14.13 15.36 -5.26
N ARG A 172 14.14 14.49 -4.24
CA ARG A 172 14.34 13.04 -4.40
C ARG A 172 13.11 12.18 -4.16
N VAL A 173 12.14 12.68 -3.39
CA VAL A 173 10.95 11.91 -3.00
C VAL A 173 9.67 12.65 -3.37
N LEU A 174 9.43 13.84 -2.84
CA LEU A 174 8.13 14.52 -2.96
C LEU A 174 7.79 14.93 -4.41
N ASN A 175 8.80 15.33 -5.19
CA ASN A 175 8.60 15.70 -6.59
C ASN A 175 8.49 14.50 -7.54
N MET A 176 8.68 13.28 -7.05
CA MET A 176 8.48 12.07 -7.85
C MET A 176 6.99 11.73 -7.88
N ARG A 177 6.56 11.09 -8.96
CA ARG A 177 5.23 10.50 -9.11
C ARG A 177 5.35 9.00 -9.24
N GLU A 178 4.27 8.29 -8.91
CA GLU A 178 4.21 6.82 -8.99
C GLU A 178 4.53 6.30 -10.41
N GLN A 179 4.18 7.09 -11.43
CA GLN A 179 4.31 6.74 -12.84
C GLN A 179 5.63 7.24 -13.47
N ASP A 180 6.46 7.96 -12.70
CA ASP A 180 7.72 8.43 -13.22
C ASP A 180 8.67 7.24 -13.44
N GLU A 181 9.45 7.29 -14.52
CA GLU A 181 10.51 6.31 -14.77
C GLU A 181 11.54 6.29 -13.63
N GLU A 182 12.21 5.16 -13.44
CA GLU A 182 13.24 5.03 -12.41
C GLU A 182 14.41 6.00 -12.67
N VAL A 183 14.56 6.98 -11.77
CA VAL A 183 15.68 7.93 -11.79
C VAL A 183 16.61 7.63 -10.62
N SER A 184 17.90 7.41 -10.93
CA SER A 184 18.92 7.16 -9.92
C SER A 184 18.97 8.25 -8.85
N GLY A 185 18.96 7.83 -7.59
CA GLY A 185 18.97 8.71 -6.42
C GLY A 185 17.62 9.37 -6.11
N LYS A 186 16.53 8.88 -6.73
CA LYS A 186 15.16 9.29 -6.46
C LYS A 186 14.25 8.07 -6.27
N ALA A 187 13.14 8.26 -5.57
CA ALA A 187 12.12 7.24 -5.37
C ALA A 187 10.78 7.89 -5.03
N TYR A 188 9.69 7.44 -5.64
CA TYR A 188 8.35 7.79 -5.17
C TYR A 188 8.02 7.01 -3.89
N ILE A 189 7.73 7.74 -2.81
CA ILE A 189 7.27 7.15 -1.54
C ILE A 189 6.10 7.99 -1.04
N HIS A 190 4.89 7.44 -1.21
CA HIS A 190 3.70 8.15 -0.80
C HIS A 190 3.72 8.39 0.73
N THR A 191 3.51 9.65 1.10
CA THR A 191 3.73 10.16 2.46
C THR A 191 2.53 10.95 2.92
N THR A 192 1.96 10.57 4.05
CA THR A 192 0.78 11.21 4.65
C THR A 192 1.18 11.87 5.97
N ALA A 193 0.88 13.15 6.13
CA ALA A 193 1.04 13.89 7.38
C ALA A 193 -0.28 13.91 8.17
N LEU A 194 -0.21 13.66 9.47
CA LEU A 194 -1.35 13.77 10.39
C LEU A 194 -1.07 14.89 11.39
N VAL A 195 -1.94 15.89 11.37
CA VAL A 195 -1.81 17.14 12.14
C VAL A 195 -2.83 17.13 13.27
N GLY A 196 -2.36 17.29 14.51
CA GLY A 196 -3.25 17.45 15.66
C GLY A 196 -3.85 18.85 15.66
N ILE A 197 -5.18 18.95 15.70
CA ILE A 197 -5.86 20.26 15.71
C ILE A 197 -5.64 21.06 16.99
N GLU A 198 -5.15 20.40 18.05
CA GLU A 198 -4.78 21.00 19.34
C GLU A 198 -3.26 20.96 19.57
N ASP A 199 -2.45 20.76 18.52
CA ASP A 199 -0.98 20.71 18.62
C ASP A 199 -0.37 22.11 18.74
N ASP A 200 -0.03 22.49 19.97
CA ASP A 200 0.67 23.75 20.29
C ASP A 200 2.19 23.68 20.11
N ILE A 201 2.75 22.52 19.75
CA ILE A 201 4.20 22.31 19.60
C ILE A 201 4.62 22.42 18.13
N VAL A 202 3.85 21.79 17.24
CA VAL A 202 4.13 21.75 15.80
C VAL A 202 2.99 22.43 15.06
N GLN A 203 3.29 23.60 14.48
CA GLN A 203 2.35 24.30 13.62
C GLN A 203 1.96 23.46 12.41
N ALA A 204 0.70 23.58 11.98
CA ALA A 204 0.12 22.78 10.89
C ALA A 204 0.94 22.91 9.60
N GLU A 205 1.45 24.10 9.29
CA GLU A 205 2.30 24.38 8.12
C GLU A 205 3.62 23.60 8.20
N SER A 206 4.16 23.45 9.40
CA SER A 206 5.39 22.69 9.62
C SER A 206 5.15 21.19 9.47
N ALA A 207 4.00 20.70 9.91
CA ALA A 207 3.65 19.29 9.79
C ALA A 207 3.32 18.87 8.36
N SER A 208 2.63 19.72 7.61
CA SER A 208 2.05 19.42 6.30
C SER A 208 3.02 19.53 5.12
N GLY A 209 3.98 20.46 5.17
CA GLY A 209 4.71 20.90 3.97
C GLY A 209 5.59 19.86 3.25
N MET A 210 5.79 18.66 3.80
CA MET A 210 6.66 17.60 3.25
C MET A 210 5.93 16.27 3.02
N ALA A 211 4.61 16.34 2.85
CA ALA A 211 3.74 15.19 2.59
C ALA A 211 2.94 15.40 1.31
N HIS A 212 2.47 14.30 0.73
CA HIS A 212 1.58 14.32 -0.43
C HIS A 212 0.14 14.58 0.01
N ASP A 213 -0.26 13.92 1.11
CA ASP A 213 -1.56 14.09 1.75
C ASP A 213 -1.40 14.64 3.17
N VAL A 214 -2.38 15.42 3.60
CA VAL A 214 -2.43 16.04 4.93
C VAL A 214 -3.81 15.80 5.52
N GLU A 215 -3.84 15.30 6.75
CA GLU A 215 -5.07 14.94 7.46
C GLU A 215 -5.07 15.60 8.84
N ASP A 216 -6.08 16.43 9.08
CA ASP A 216 -6.33 17.02 10.40
C ASP A 216 -7.04 16.00 11.30
N ILE A 217 -6.51 15.76 12.49
CA ILE A 217 -7.04 14.77 13.44
C ILE A 217 -7.21 15.35 14.85
N PRO A 218 -8.14 14.82 15.66
CA PRO A 218 -8.32 15.23 17.05
C PRO A 218 -7.08 14.93 17.91
N GLY A 219 -6.79 15.83 18.85
CA GLY A 219 -5.78 15.67 19.90
C GLY A 219 -4.60 16.61 19.79
N ASP A 220 -3.85 16.70 20.89
CA ASP A 220 -2.61 17.46 21.01
C ASP A 220 -1.39 16.70 20.44
N HIS A 221 -0.21 17.32 20.52
CA HIS A 221 1.07 16.74 20.05
C HIS A 221 1.35 15.31 20.52
N LEU A 222 0.90 14.94 21.72
CA LEU A 222 1.14 13.65 22.35
C LEU A 222 -0.03 12.69 22.17
N GLU A 223 -1.27 13.19 22.17
CA GLU A 223 -2.48 12.39 22.06
C GLU A 223 -2.73 11.86 20.64
N VAL A 224 -2.24 12.54 19.59
CA VAL A 224 -2.43 12.12 18.18
C VAL A 224 -1.92 10.70 17.89
N VAL A 225 -0.98 10.19 18.69
CA VAL A 225 -0.42 8.83 18.58
C VAL A 225 -0.89 7.88 19.67
N LYS A 226 -1.93 8.25 20.42
CA LYS A 226 -2.49 7.50 21.54
C LYS A 226 -3.99 7.28 21.34
N PRO A 227 -4.40 6.57 20.28
CA PRO A 227 -5.79 6.25 20.06
C PRO A 227 -6.38 5.57 21.31
N LYS A 228 -7.57 6.00 21.72
CA LYS A 228 -8.30 5.42 22.86
C LYS A 228 -9.10 4.17 22.47
N SER A 229 -9.32 3.97 21.17
CA SER A 229 -9.96 2.79 20.58
C SER A 229 -9.58 2.64 19.11
N THR A 230 -9.92 1.51 18.49
CA THR A 230 -9.77 1.32 17.04
C THR A 230 -10.65 2.27 16.23
N ALA A 231 -11.69 2.90 16.80
CA ALA A 231 -12.51 3.88 16.09
C ALA A 231 -11.87 5.28 16.02
N ALA A 232 -10.75 5.52 16.72
CA ALA A 232 -10.07 6.80 16.70
C ALA A 232 -9.54 7.14 15.30
N THR A 233 -9.65 8.41 14.90
CA THR A 233 -9.26 8.88 13.56
C THR A 233 -7.79 8.57 13.23
N SER A 234 -6.88 8.74 14.19
CA SER A 234 -5.45 8.40 14.03
C SER A 234 -5.25 6.93 13.66
N PHE A 235 -5.95 6.01 14.32
CA PHE A 235 -5.88 4.59 13.99
C PHE A 235 -6.51 4.29 12.63
N GLN A 236 -7.71 4.82 12.36
CA GLN A 236 -8.43 4.55 11.11
C GLN A 236 -7.65 5.03 9.88
N LYS A 237 -7.01 6.20 9.96
CA LYS A 237 -6.15 6.70 8.87
C LYS A 237 -4.92 5.82 8.65
N LEU A 238 -4.27 5.34 9.72
CA LEU A 238 -3.19 4.36 9.56
C LEU A 238 -3.67 3.05 8.93
N LYS A 239 -4.83 2.53 9.37
CA LYS A 239 -5.43 1.33 8.81
C LYS A 239 -5.71 1.49 7.31
N GLU A 240 -6.30 2.60 6.90
CA GLU A 240 -6.57 2.94 5.49
C GLU A 240 -5.28 2.94 4.64
N VAL A 241 -4.22 3.58 5.15
CA VAL A 241 -2.91 3.61 4.47
C VAL A 241 -2.27 2.22 4.39
N ILE A 242 -2.35 1.41 5.45
CA ILE A 242 -1.80 0.04 5.43
C ILE A 242 -2.55 -0.81 4.42
N LEU A 243 -3.88 -0.80 4.48
CA LEU A 243 -4.72 -1.59 3.59
C LEU A 243 -4.49 -1.19 2.14
N SER A 244 -4.42 0.09 1.80
CA SER A 244 -4.17 0.52 0.43
C SER A 244 -2.76 0.19 -0.10
N ALA A 245 -1.78 -0.02 0.78
CA ALA A 245 -0.38 -0.13 0.39
C ALA A 245 0.22 -1.54 0.45
N THR A 246 -0.52 -2.52 0.97
CA THR A 246 0.02 -3.86 1.28
C THR A 246 -0.83 -4.96 0.67
N SER A 247 -0.24 -6.14 0.51
CA SER A 247 -0.89 -7.34 -0.04
C SER A 247 -0.52 -8.58 0.79
N PRO A 248 -1.42 -9.58 0.94
CA PRO A 248 -2.80 -9.60 0.43
C PRO A 248 -3.76 -8.77 1.29
N GLN A 249 -4.81 -8.22 0.67
CA GLN A 249 -5.90 -7.50 1.36
C GLN A 249 -7.14 -8.39 1.43
N LEU A 250 -7.81 -8.42 2.58
CA LEU A 250 -9.09 -9.11 2.75
C LEU A 250 -10.26 -8.14 2.56
N LEU A 251 -11.17 -8.44 1.64
CA LEU A 251 -12.41 -7.71 1.43
C LEU A 251 -13.59 -8.48 2.06
N LEU A 252 -14.48 -7.76 2.74
CA LEU A 252 -15.58 -8.36 3.55
C LEU A 252 -16.99 -7.84 3.17
N THR A 253 -17.11 -7.15 2.03
CA THR A 253 -18.39 -6.62 1.51
C THR A 253 -18.49 -6.75 -0.01
N ASN A 254 -19.70 -6.96 -0.53
CA ASN A 254 -19.97 -6.99 -1.98
C ASN A 254 -19.58 -5.67 -2.65
N GLU A 255 -19.87 -4.53 -2.00
CA GLU A 255 -19.63 -3.18 -2.51
C GLU A 255 -18.14 -2.97 -2.77
N LYS A 256 -17.30 -3.32 -1.80
CA LYS A 256 -15.83 -3.22 -1.94
C LYS A 256 -15.28 -4.18 -3.00
N ILE A 257 -15.86 -5.36 -3.16
CA ILE A 257 -15.48 -6.31 -4.22
C ILE A 257 -15.82 -5.76 -5.60
N ALA A 258 -17.02 -5.18 -5.77
CA ALA A 258 -17.43 -4.55 -7.02
C ALA A 258 -16.53 -3.33 -7.36
N GLU A 259 -16.26 -2.48 -6.37
CA GLU A 259 -15.35 -1.33 -6.50
C GLU A 259 -13.96 -1.77 -6.94
N VAL A 260 -13.36 -2.76 -6.27
CA VAL A 260 -12.01 -3.23 -6.60
C VAL A 260 -11.98 -3.97 -7.94
N ASN A 261 -12.99 -4.76 -8.29
CA ASN A 261 -13.06 -5.38 -9.62
C ASN A 261 -13.06 -4.32 -10.73
N LYS A 262 -13.85 -3.25 -10.56
CA LYS A 262 -13.87 -2.12 -11.50
C LYS A 262 -12.52 -1.42 -11.57
N GLN A 263 -11.91 -1.12 -10.41
CA GLN A 263 -10.61 -0.48 -10.32
C GLN A 263 -9.51 -1.30 -11.04
N ILE A 264 -9.47 -2.62 -10.84
CA ILE A 264 -8.54 -3.53 -11.54
C ILE A 264 -8.66 -3.37 -13.06
N VAL A 265 -9.88 -3.24 -13.57
CA VAL A 265 -10.09 -3.06 -15.01
C VAL A 265 -9.65 -1.67 -15.44
N GLU A 266 -10.03 -0.61 -14.71
CA GLU A 266 -9.70 0.78 -15.05
C GLU A 266 -8.18 1.06 -15.00
N GLU A 267 -7.46 0.41 -14.09
CA GLU A 267 -6.00 0.54 -13.91
C GLU A 267 -5.21 -0.35 -14.87
N ALA A 268 -5.84 -1.27 -15.61
CA ALA A 268 -5.12 -2.17 -16.50
C ALA A 268 -4.46 -1.44 -17.68
N GLU A 269 -3.17 -1.68 -17.86
CA GLU A 269 -2.35 -1.14 -18.95
C GLU A 269 -2.03 -2.19 -20.02
N GLU A 270 -1.89 -3.47 -19.65
CA GLU A 270 -1.53 -4.53 -20.59
C GLU A 270 -2.65 -5.53 -20.82
N TYR A 271 -3.24 -6.04 -19.73
CA TYR A 271 -4.26 -7.07 -19.81
C TYR A 271 -5.19 -7.10 -18.61
N VAL A 272 -6.39 -7.61 -18.85
CA VAL A 272 -7.35 -8.00 -17.83
C VAL A 272 -7.60 -9.49 -17.97
N PHE A 273 -7.65 -10.22 -16.86
CA PHE A 273 -7.99 -11.64 -16.82
C PHE A 273 -9.11 -11.91 -15.83
N CYS A 274 -10.05 -12.78 -16.21
CA CYS A 274 -11.25 -13.09 -15.46
C CYS A 274 -11.52 -14.59 -15.49
N VAL A 275 -11.91 -15.18 -14.36
CA VAL A 275 -12.52 -16.52 -14.32
C VAL A 275 -13.84 -16.43 -13.59
N GLY A 276 -14.86 -17.08 -14.13
CA GLY A 276 -16.18 -17.18 -13.53
C GLY A 276 -17.30 -16.91 -14.52
N SER A 277 -18.47 -17.48 -14.23
CA SER A 277 -19.63 -17.47 -15.13
C SER A 277 -20.82 -16.69 -14.57
N ARG A 278 -20.62 -15.92 -13.50
CA ARG A 278 -21.70 -15.32 -12.69
C ARG A 278 -21.60 -13.80 -12.53
N SER A 279 -20.72 -13.13 -13.27
CA SER A 279 -20.61 -11.65 -13.26
C SER A 279 -21.99 -11.03 -13.54
N ALA A 280 -22.39 -10.05 -12.74
CA ALA A 280 -23.66 -9.33 -12.90
C ALA A 280 -23.54 -7.83 -12.59
N ASP A 281 -22.35 -7.35 -12.20
CA ASP A 281 -22.11 -5.92 -11.96
C ASP A 281 -21.90 -5.20 -13.29
N GLN A 282 -22.86 -4.32 -13.64
CA GLN A 282 -22.83 -3.62 -14.92
C GLN A 282 -21.65 -2.65 -15.02
N ASN A 283 -21.29 -1.95 -13.93
CA ASN A 283 -20.21 -0.96 -13.96
C ASN A 283 -18.86 -1.62 -14.30
N TYR A 284 -18.62 -2.80 -13.73
CA TYR A 284 -17.45 -3.63 -14.00
C TYR A 284 -17.43 -4.13 -15.44
N LEU A 285 -18.55 -4.64 -15.96
CA LEU A 285 -18.62 -5.12 -17.35
C LEU A 285 -18.48 -3.98 -18.36
N ASP A 286 -19.09 -2.82 -18.09
CA ASP A 286 -18.94 -1.62 -18.91
C ASP A 286 -17.49 -1.14 -18.93
N ALA A 287 -16.78 -1.19 -17.79
CA ALA A 287 -15.36 -0.86 -17.73
C ALA A 287 -14.53 -1.76 -18.64
N ILE A 288 -14.83 -3.07 -18.71
CA ILE A 288 -14.14 -4.01 -19.62
C ILE A 288 -14.38 -3.62 -21.08
N ALA A 289 -15.63 -3.35 -21.44
CA ALA A 289 -15.99 -2.94 -22.81
C ALA A 289 -15.29 -1.63 -23.20
N GLN A 290 -15.28 -0.65 -22.31
CA GLN A 290 -14.62 0.63 -22.53
C GLN A 290 -13.11 0.47 -22.68
N LYS A 291 -12.47 -0.33 -21.81
CA LYS A 291 -11.03 -0.62 -21.89
C LYS A 291 -10.68 -1.31 -23.20
N LEU A 292 -11.40 -2.35 -23.60
CA LEU A 292 -11.13 -3.06 -24.87
C LEU A 292 -11.34 -2.17 -26.10
N ALA A 293 -12.27 -1.21 -26.04
CA ALA A 293 -12.58 -0.30 -27.13
C ALA A 293 -11.58 0.86 -27.26
N LYS A 294 -11.12 1.43 -26.13
CA LYS A 294 -10.27 2.62 -26.09
C LYS A 294 -8.79 2.30 -25.95
N ASP A 295 -8.47 1.31 -25.13
CA ASP A 295 -7.12 0.96 -24.74
C ASP A 295 -6.74 -0.34 -25.44
N ASN A 296 -5.55 -0.42 -26.03
CA ASN A 296 -5.11 -1.61 -26.78
C ASN A 296 -4.68 -2.76 -25.85
N ILE A 297 -5.52 -3.08 -24.84
CA ILE A 297 -5.28 -4.10 -23.83
C ILE A 297 -5.83 -5.47 -24.28
N LYS A 298 -5.34 -6.55 -23.67
CA LYS A 298 -5.86 -7.91 -23.87
C LYS A 298 -6.85 -8.30 -22.77
N VAL A 299 -7.98 -8.88 -23.14
CA VAL A 299 -8.99 -9.37 -22.19
C VAL A 299 -9.07 -10.89 -22.27
N TYR A 300 -8.79 -11.56 -21.17
CA TYR A 300 -8.89 -13.01 -21.02
C TYR A 300 -10.07 -13.36 -20.12
N ARG A 301 -10.99 -14.21 -20.58
CA ARG A 301 -12.12 -14.68 -19.77
C ARG A 301 -12.32 -16.18 -19.88
N ALA A 302 -12.15 -16.89 -18.77
CA ALA A 302 -12.47 -18.31 -18.67
C ALA A 302 -13.82 -18.52 -17.98
N LEU A 303 -14.70 -19.29 -18.61
CA LEU A 303 -16.00 -19.70 -18.07
C LEU A 303 -15.87 -21.12 -17.53
N LEU A 304 -16.32 -21.35 -16.29
CA LEU A 304 -16.29 -22.67 -15.64
C LEU A 304 -17.64 -23.40 -15.69
N SER A 305 -18.70 -22.66 -16.03
CA SER A 305 -20.06 -23.16 -16.23
C SER A 305 -20.78 -22.31 -17.28
N LYS A 306 -21.95 -22.76 -17.75
CA LYS A 306 -22.82 -21.94 -18.58
C LYS A 306 -23.32 -20.73 -17.76
N PRO A 307 -23.12 -19.47 -18.22
CA PRO A 307 -23.68 -18.31 -17.54
C PRO A 307 -25.20 -18.42 -17.39
N THR A 308 -25.68 -18.18 -16.17
CA THR A 308 -27.11 -18.34 -15.81
C THR A 308 -27.89 -17.03 -15.82
N ASN A 309 -27.21 -15.88 -15.75
CA ASN A 309 -27.83 -14.56 -15.83
C ASN A 309 -27.65 -13.98 -17.25
N SER A 310 -28.63 -13.19 -17.71
CA SER A 310 -28.57 -12.58 -19.04
C SER A 310 -27.51 -11.50 -19.14
N VAL A 311 -27.20 -10.78 -18.05
CA VAL A 311 -26.24 -9.66 -18.01
C VAL A 311 -24.88 -10.06 -18.59
N LEU A 312 -24.29 -11.16 -18.14
CA LEU A 312 -23.01 -11.63 -18.67
C LEU A 312 -23.13 -12.16 -20.11
N VAL A 313 -24.24 -12.83 -20.43
CA VAL A 313 -24.47 -13.36 -21.79
C VAL A 313 -24.54 -12.20 -22.78
N ASP A 314 -25.37 -11.20 -22.51
CA ASP A 314 -25.58 -10.03 -23.35
C ASP A 314 -24.27 -9.26 -23.52
N HIS A 315 -23.52 -9.05 -22.43
CA HIS A 315 -22.21 -8.41 -22.47
C HIS A 315 -21.21 -9.16 -23.37
N LEU A 316 -21.09 -10.49 -23.25
CA LEU A 316 -20.18 -11.26 -24.09
C LEU A 316 -20.59 -11.23 -25.56
N LEU A 317 -21.90 -11.30 -25.83
CA LEU A 317 -22.42 -11.16 -27.18
C LEU A 317 -22.10 -9.80 -27.79
N GLU A 318 -22.22 -8.73 -27.01
CA GLU A 318 -21.86 -7.37 -27.43
C GLU A 318 -20.37 -7.25 -27.73
N LEU A 319 -19.49 -7.75 -26.84
CA LEU A 319 -18.03 -7.74 -27.06
C LEU A 319 -17.60 -8.49 -28.33
N PHE A 320 -18.31 -9.57 -28.70
CA PHE A 320 -18.07 -10.27 -29.96
C PHE A 320 -18.67 -9.58 -31.18
N SER A 321 -19.79 -8.87 -31.01
CA SER A 321 -20.60 -8.31 -32.10
C SER A 321 -20.21 -6.88 -32.47
N SER A 322 -19.46 -6.16 -31.63
CA SER A 322 -18.95 -4.83 -31.95
C SER A 322 -18.04 -4.89 -33.19
N GLU A 323 -18.62 -4.69 -34.37
CA GLU A 323 -17.95 -4.30 -35.61
C GLU A 323 -17.78 -2.77 -35.60
N PRO A 324 -16.60 -2.24 -35.96
CA PRO A 324 -16.48 -0.82 -36.25
C PRO A 324 -16.84 -0.53 -37.71
N ASP A 325 -17.46 0.62 -37.90
CA ASP A 325 -17.50 1.34 -39.17
C ASP A 325 -16.09 1.37 -39.83
N ASN A 326 -16.04 0.90 -41.09
CA ASN A 326 -14.96 1.04 -42.09
C ASN A 326 -13.66 0.19 -42.01
N GLN A 327 -13.65 -0.86 -42.85
CA GLN A 327 -12.63 -1.26 -43.85
C GLN A 327 -11.15 -1.56 -43.49
N ALA A 328 -10.78 -1.77 -42.23
CA ALA A 328 -9.58 -2.55 -41.89
C ALA A 328 -9.89 -3.45 -40.69
N LYS A 329 -9.50 -4.74 -40.67
CA LYS A 329 -9.69 -5.60 -39.48
C LYS A 329 -8.90 -5.00 -38.30
N PRO A 330 -9.53 -4.42 -37.25
CA PRO A 330 -8.76 -3.71 -36.22
C PRO A 330 -8.37 -4.62 -35.04
N ALA A 331 -7.44 -4.13 -34.21
CA ALA A 331 -6.78 -4.87 -33.13
C ALA A 331 -7.70 -5.41 -32.01
N HIS A 332 -8.89 -4.83 -31.79
CA HIS A 332 -9.81 -5.19 -30.69
C HIS A 332 -10.30 -6.65 -30.73
N LYS A 333 -10.60 -7.23 -31.91
CA LYS A 333 -10.98 -8.66 -32.03
C LYS A 333 -9.83 -9.63 -31.77
N ARG A 334 -8.56 -9.18 -31.85
CA ARG A 334 -7.39 -10.03 -31.54
C ARG A 334 -7.10 -10.10 -30.05
N ASN A 335 -7.61 -9.14 -29.30
CA ASN A 335 -7.28 -8.95 -27.90
C ASN A 335 -8.31 -9.58 -26.95
N LEU A 336 -9.49 -9.96 -27.46
CA LEU A 336 -10.49 -10.70 -26.69
C LEU A 336 -10.24 -12.21 -26.78
N HIS A 337 -10.03 -12.84 -25.64
CA HIS A 337 -9.77 -14.26 -25.49
C HIS A 337 -10.78 -14.87 -24.50
N VAL A 338 -11.85 -15.48 -25.02
CA VAL A 338 -12.85 -16.14 -24.18
C VAL A 338 -12.81 -17.65 -24.42
N GLY A 339 -12.85 -18.43 -23.35
CA GLY A 339 -12.97 -19.88 -23.42
C GLY A 339 -13.83 -20.46 -22.31
N ALA A 340 -14.42 -21.62 -22.55
CA ALA A 340 -15.19 -22.39 -21.58
C ALA A 340 -14.47 -23.69 -21.21
N TYR A 341 -14.07 -23.82 -19.96
CA TYR A 341 -13.51 -25.03 -19.38
C TYR A 341 -14.56 -25.67 -18.47
N VAL A 342 -15.34 -26.60 -19.02
CA VAL A 342 -16.47 -27.22 -18.32
C VAL A 342 -16.12 -28.66 -17.95
N ASP A 343 -15.17 -28.81 -17.03
CA ASP A 343 -14.88 -30.10 -16.35
C ASP A 343 -14.89 -29.88 -14.84
N ALA A 344 -16.10 -29.90 -14.27
CA ALA A 344 -16.33 -29.72 -12.84
C ALA A 344 -15.70 -30.83 -11.98
N SER A 345 -15.29 -31.96 -12.58
CA SER A 345 -14.58 -33.02 -11.86
C SER A 345 -13.11 -32.67 -11.60
N LYS A 346 -12.54 -31.79 -12.42
CA LYS A 346 -11.13 -31.37 -12.33
C LYS A 346 -10.94 -29.97 -11.80
N GLN A 347 -11.94 -29.10 -11.95
CA GLN A 347 -11.81 -27.71 -11.57
C GLN A 347 -13.02 -27.23 -10.77
N MET A 348 -12.74 -26.73 -9.55
CA MET A 348 -13.75 -26.06 -8.73
C MET A 348 -14.14 -24.73 -9.35
N GLU A 349 -15.41 -24.34 -9.18
CA GLU A 349 -15.87 -23.01 -9.55
C GLU A 349 -15.18 -21.97 -8.66
N ILE A 350 -14.37 -21.14 -9.29
CA ILE A 350 -13.70 -20.01 -8.66
C ILE A 350 -14.06 -18.73 -9.43
N ALA A 351 -14.13 -17.61 -8.72
CA ALA A 351 -14.29 -16.30 -9.34
C ALA A 351 -13.04 -15.47 -9.07
N LEU A 352 -12.43 -14.97 -10.14
CA LEU A 352 -11.26 -14.11 -10.07
C LEU A 352 -11.30 -13.02 -11.12
N CYS A 353 -10.69 -11.89 -10.80
CA CYS A 353 -10.49 -10.76 -11.71
C CYS A 353 -9.11 -10.16 -11.43
N GLY A 354 -8.32 -9.89 -12.46
CA GLY A 354 -6.99 -9.31 -12.30
C GLY A 354 -6.50 -8.58 -13.53
N ASN A 355 -5.39 -7.87 -13.35
CA ASN A 355 -4.57 -7.20 -14.37
C ASN A 355 -3.08 -7.51 -14.11
N GLU A 356 -2.16 -6.82 -14.77
CA GLU A 356 -0.71 -7.04 -14.58
C GLU A 356 -0.18 -6.80 -13.16
N SER A 357 -0.87 -6.01 -12.34
CA SER A 357 -0.40 -5.61 -11.01
C SER A 357 -1.25 -6.17 -9.87
N ARG A 358 -2.50 -6.59 -10.11
CA ARG A 358 -3.45 -6.98 -9.07
C ARG A 358 -4.29 -8.19 -9.47
N ALA A 359 -4.64 -9.03 -8.49
CA ALA A 359 -5.56 -10.15 -8.66
C ALA A 359 -6.51 -10.25 -7.46
N LEU A 360 -7.81 -10.11 -7.71
CA LEU A 360 -8.88 -10.39 -6.76
C LEU A 360 -9.35 -11.84 -6.94
N VAL A 361 -9.41 -12.57 -5.83
CA VAL A 361 -9.90 -13.96 -5.76
C VAL A 361 -11.04 -14.03 -4.75
N VAL A 362 -12.23 -14.40 -5.21
CA VAL A 362 -13.41 -14.55 -4.35
C VAL A 362 -13.27 -15.80 -3.48
N LEU A 363 -13.57 -15.65 -2.20
CA LEU A 363 -13.60 -16.72 -1.22
C LEU A 363 -15.06 -17.13 -0.89
N PRO A 364 -15.26 -18.30 -0.27
CA PRO A 364 -16.54 -18.64 0.33
C PRO A 364 -16.99 -17.55 1.33
N SER A 365 -18.24 -17.11 1.20
CA SER A 365 -18.77 -16.09 2.09
C SER A 365 -18.88 -16.56 3.54
N ARG A 366 -18.66 -15.63 4.47
CA ARG A 366 -18.93 -15.79 5.90
C ARG A 366 -20.41 -15.65 6.27
N LYS A 367 -21.24 -15.03 5.42
CA LYS A 367 -22.67 -14.74 5.69
C LYS A 367 -23.62 -15.82 5.19
N GLY A 368 -23.12 -16.77 4.40
CA GLY A 368 -23.87 -17.94 3.97
C GLY A 368 -23.82 -18.19 2.46
N ILE A 369 -24.54 -19.22 2.03
CA ILE A 369 -24.53 -19.71 0.65
C ILE A 369 -25.04 -18.62 -0.32
N GLY A 370 -24.36 -18.47 -1.45
CA GLY A 370 -24.81 -17.63 -2.57
C GLY A 370 -24.48 -16.14 -2.45
N THR A 371 -23.76 -15.73 -1.41
CA THR A 371 -23.30 -14.34 -1.24
C THR A 371 -21.83 -14.20 -1.71
N PHE A 372 -21.50 -13.03 -2.28
CA PHE A 372 -20.21 -12.73 -2.94
C PHE A 372 -19.46 -11.62 -2.20
N ASP A 373 -19.35 -11.74 -0.88
CA ASP A 373 -18.92 -10.64 -0.01
C ASP A 373 -17.51 -10.83 0.57
N THR A 374 -16.85 -11.94 0.28
CA THR A 374 -15.52 -12.23 0.82
C THR A 374 -14.54 -12.46 -0.32
N ALA A 375 -13.44 -11.71 -0.36
CA ALA A 375 -12.41 -11.89 -1.38
C ALA A 375 -11.03 -11.53 -0.83
N ILE A 376 -9.97 -12.05 -1.45
CA ILE A 376 -8.60 -11.62 -1.22
C ILE A 376 -8.08 -10.89 -2.45
N VAL A 377 -7.40 -9.77 -2.25
CA VAL A 377 -6.70 -9.03 -3.30
C VAL A 377 -5.20 -9.19 -3.11
N PHE A 378 -4.54 -9.68 -4.14
CA PHE A 378 -3.09 -9.69 -4.24
C PHE A 378 -2.64 -8.49 -5.08
N SER A 379 -1.57 -7.82 -4.69
CA SER A 379 -0.98 -6.69 -5.41
C SER A 379 0.53 -6.85 -5.50
N ASN A 380 1.09 -6.60 -6.68
CA ASN A 380 2.53 -6.63 -6.98
C ASN A 380 3.23 -7.88 -6.43
N SER A 381 2.59 -9.05 -6.58
CA SER A 381 3.06 -10.33 -6.03
C SER A 381 3.12 -11.41 -7.10
N GLY A 382 3.97 -12.44 -6.88
CA GLY A 382 4.05 -13.59 -7.78
C GLY A 382 2.69 -14.28 -8.01
N PHE A 383 1.78 -14.22 -7.03
CA PHE A 383 0.43 -14.75 -7.16
C PHE A 383 -0.36 -14.13 -8.31
N VAL A 384 -0.16 -12.84 -8.63
CA VAL A 384 -0.86 -12.18 -9.75
C VAL A 384 -0.53 -12.88 -11.07
N ASN A 385 0.76 -13.10 -11.32
CA ASN A 385 1.24 -13.80 -12.50
C ASN A 385 0.80 -15.27 -12.52
N ASP A 386 0.78 -15.95 -11.37
CA ASP A 386 0.30 -17.33 -11.27
C ASP A 386 -1.19 -17.44 -11.63
N TYR A 387 -2.03 -16.52 -11.15
CA TYR A 387 -3.45 -16.47 -11.51
C TYR A 387 -3.70 -16.10 -12.98
N PHE A 388 -2.87 -15.22 -13.54
CA PHE A 388 -2.92 -14.93 -14.97
C PHE A 388 -2.61 -16.18 -15.81
N ASN A 389 -1.52 -16.89 -15.48
CA ASN A 389 -1.14 -18.13 -16.17
C ASN A 389 -2.20 -19.22 -16.02
N TYR A 390 -2.75 -19.37 -14.82
CA TYR A 390 -3.86 -20.27 -14.55
C TYR A 390 -5.09 -19.95 -15.44
N THR A 391 -5.44 -18.67 -15.59
CA THR A 391 -6.57 -18.25 -16.46
C THR A 391 -6.32 -18.62 -17.92
N LYS A 392 -5.10 -18.43 -18.41
CA LYS A 392 -4.71 -18.82 -19.77
C LYS A 392 -4.81 -20.33 -19.99
N GLN A 393 -4.35 -21.13 -19.03
CA GLN A 393 -4.43 -22.58 -19.09
C GLN A 393 -5.88 -23.07 -19.19
N LEU A 394 -6.81 -22.46 -18.44
CA LEU A 394 -8.24 -22.78 -18.56
C LEU A 394 -8.78 -22.50 -19.97
N ILE A 395 -8.45 -21.33 -20.54
CA ILE A 395 -8.88 -20.96 -21.90
C ILE A 395 -8.25 -21.90 -22.93
N GLU A 396 -6.99 -22.30 -22.74
CA GLU A 396 -6.27 -23.19 -23.65
C GLU A 396 -6.79 -24.62 -23.62
N ALA A 397 -7.15 -25.13 -22.44
CA ALA A 397 -7.72 -26.47 -22.27
C ALA A 397 -9.23 -26.54 -22.58
N GLY A 398 -9.91 -25.39 -22.67
CA GLY A 398 -11.36 -25.30 -22.90
C GLY A 398 -11.76 -25.06 -24.36
N THR A 399 -13.07 -24.93 -24.58
CA THR A 399 -13.65 -24.50 -25.86
C THR A 399 -13.47 -22.99 -26.03
N LYS A 400 -12.67 -22.56 -27.01
CA LYS A 400 -12.44 -21.13 -27.30
C LYS A 400 -13.54 -20.60 -28.21
N PHE A 401 -13.94 -19.35 -28.00
CA PHE A 401 -14.93 -18.66 -28.83
C PHE A 401 -14.26 -17.53 -29.61
N LYS A 402 -14.50 -17.49 -30.92
CA LYS A 402 -13.94 -16.48 -31.85
C LYS A 402 -14.95 -15.41 -32.26
N ASN A 403 -16.24 -15.69 -32.09
CA ASN A 403 -17.33 -14.82 -32.51
C ASN A 403 -18.61 -15.12 -31.72
N ALA A 404 -19.62 -14.27 -31.92
CA ALA A 404 -20.89 -14.37 -31.22
C ALA A 404 -21.65 -15.65 -31.56
N GLU A 405 -21.54 -16.19 -32.78
CA GLU A 405 -22.25 -17.41 -33.20
C GLU A 405 -21.72 -18.64 -32.46
N GLU A 406 -20.39 -18.79 -32.36
CA GLU A 406 -19.73 -19.86 -31.61
C GLU A 406 -20.15 -19.84 -30.13
N PHE A 407 -20.18 -18.65 -29.51
CA PHE A 407 -20.62 -18.50 -28.13
C PHE A 407 -22.12 -18.78 -27.95
N LYS A 408 -23.00 -18.25 -28.82
CA LYS A 408 -24.45 -18.52 -28.79
C LYS A 408 -24.74 -20.02 -28.92
N SER A 409 -24.06 -20.69 -29.86
CA SER A 409 -24.22 -22.13 -30.11
C SER A 409 -23.83 -22.98 -28.90
N TRP A 410 -22.75 -22.60 -28.20
CA TRP A 410 -22.34 -23.29 -26.97
C TRP A 410 -23.27 -23.01 -25.78
N HIS A 411 -23.83 -21.79 -25.70
CA HIS A 411 -24.69 -21.39 -24.59
C HIS A 411 -26.07 -22.07 -24.65
N GLN A 412 -26.65 -22.14 -25.86
CA GLN A 412 -27.86 -22.93 -26.15
C GLN A 412 -27.67 -24.41 -25.77
#